data_AF-A0A377K3P9-F1
#
_entry.id   AF-A0A377K3P9-F1
#
_cell.length_a   1.000
_cell.length_b   1.000
_cell.length_c   1.000
_cell.angle_alpha   90.00
_cell.angle_beta   90.00
_cell.angle_gamma   90.00
#
_symmetry.space_group_name_H-M   'P 1'
#
loop_
_entity.id
_entity.type
_entity.pdbx_description
1 polymer ?
#
loop_
_entity_poly.entity_id
_entity_poly.type
_entity_poly.pdbx_seq_one_letter_code
_entity_poly.pdbx_strand_id
1 'polypeptide(L)'
;MRAIRFIIMAAGLPKGRFPGGTLLPRRGRESVTIRYLRLLILTTTLAAGGAPRSTCQLLPKAKAWLAKKMPQWRRILQGETGYNEPDVFAVCRLVSGFPYTDRQQKRLFIRNFFTLQDRLDLTHEYLHLAFDGYPTGLDENYIETLTRQLLMD
;
A
#
# COMPACT_ATOMS: atom_id res chain seq x y z
N MET A 1 -18.23 -24.06 22.94
CA MET A 1 -17.11 -23.59 22.10
C MET A 1 -17.47 -22.20 21.58
N ARG A 2 -16.59 -21.21 21.81
CA ARG A 2 -16.93 -19.78 21.87
C ARG A 2 -17.15 -19.16 20.49
N ALA A 3 -18.36 -18.67 20.27
CA ALA A 3 -18.68 -17.58 19.35
C ALA A 3 -18.32 -16.25 20.02
N ILE A 4 -17.57 -15.38 19.35
CA ILE A 4 -17.28 -14.02 19.84
C ILE A 4 -18.14 -13.05 19.05
N ARG A 5 -19.15 -12.52 19.74
CA ARG A 5 -19.97 -11.39 19.34
C ARG A 5 -19.12 -10.11 19.33
N PHE A 6 -19.13 -9.39 18.23
CA PHE A 6 -18.69 -8.00 18.17
C PHE A 6 -19.70 -7.12 18.92
N ILE A 7 -19.25 -6.47 20.00
CA ILE A 7 -19.99 -5.44 20.72
C ILE A 7 -19.64 -4.09 20.08
N ILE A 8 -20.62 -3.47 19.43
CA ILE A 8 -20.58 -2.04 19.12
C ILE A 8 -21.27 -1.33 20.30
N MET A 9 -20.49 -0.62 21.10
CA MET A 9 -20.96 0.35 22.09
C MET A 9 -20.24 1.67 21.81
N ALA A 10 -20.97 2.64 21.26
CA ALA A 10 -20.56 4.04 21.30
C ALA A 10 -21.80 4.86 21.67
N ALA A 11 -21.76 5.34 22.91
CA ALA A 11 -22.77 6.13 23.57
C ALA A 11 -23.01 7.47 22.86
N GLY A 12 -24.25 7.93 22.92
CA GLY A 12 -24.65 9.25 22.44
C GLY A 12 -24.00 10.39 23.23
N LEU A 13 -23.95 11.56 22.59
CA LEU A 13 -23.71 12.84 23.23
C LEU A 13 -24.57 13.94 22.56
N PRO A 14 -24.92 15.00 23.31
CA PRO A 14 -26.06 15.86 23.03
C PRO A 14 -25.73 17.05 22.13
N LYS A 15 -26.79 17.64 21.55
CA LYS A 15 -26.76 18.88 20.76
C LYS A 15 -26.30 20.06 21.62
N GLY A 16 -25.15 20.64 21.29
CA GLY A 16 -24.66 21.92 21.81
C GLY A 16 -24.43 22.91 20.69
N ARG A 17 -25.16 24.03 20.71
CA ARG A 17 -25.00 25.20 19.84
C ARG A 17 -23.91 26.09 20.45
N PHE A 18 -22.85 26.41 19.71
CA PHE A 18 -21.98 27.57 19.98
C PHE A 18 -21.54 28.25 18.66
N PRO A 19 -21.49 29.60 18.61
CA PRO A 19 -21.22 30.36 17.40
C PRO A 19 -19.74 30.76 17.27
N GLY A 20 -19.29 30.94 16.02
CA GLY A 20 -18.20 31.85 15.66
C GLY A 20 -16.81 31.50 16.17
N GLY A 21 -16.15 30.52 15.53
CA GLY A 21 -14.71 30.31 15.64
C GLY A 21 -14.13 29.97 14.28
N THR A 22 -13.33 30.88 13.72
CA THR A 22 -12.60 30.71 12.47
C THR A 22 -11.67 29.50 12.59
N LEU A 23 -12.08 28.35 12.06
CA LEU A 23 -11.22 27.18 11.96
C LEU A 23 -10.25 27.41 10.79
N LEU A 24 -8.98 27.65 11.12
CA LEU A 24 -7.88 27.40 10.19
C LEU A 24 -8.00 25.96 9.66
N PRO A 25 -7.69 25.72 8.37
CA PRO A 25 -7.78 24.40 7.78
C PRO A 25 -6.83 23.46 8.53
N ARG A 26 -7.42 22.51 9.24
CA ARG A 26 -6.70 21.34 9.74
C ARG A 26 -6.00 20.71 8.54
N ARG A 27 -4.66 20.69 8.59
CA ARG A 27 -3.79 19.94 7.68
C ARG A 27 -4.32 18.51 7.64
N GLY A 28 -5.08 18.22 6.60
CA GLY A 28 -5.78 16.96 6.41
C GLY A 28 -4.76 15.84 6.38
N ARG A 29 -5.03 14.82 7.18
CA ARG A 29 -4.38 13.52 7.13
C ARG A 29 -4.74 12.92 5.77
N GLU A 30 -3.91 13.14 4.77
CA GLU A 30 -4.12 12.65 3.42
C GLU A 30 -4.16 11.12 3.48
N SER A 31 -5.33 10.55 3.25
CA SER A 31 -5.50 9.10 3.07
C SER A 31 -4.71 8.67 1.83
N VAL A 32 -3.97 7.56 1.92
CA VAL A 32 -3.23 6.90 0.82
C VAL A 32 -4.06 6.78 -0.47
N THR A 33 -5.39 6.68 -0.31
CA THR A 33 -6.42 6.66 -1.33
C THR A 33 -6.31 7.78 -2.37
N ILE A 34 -5.82 8.98 -2.00
CA ILE A 34 -5.72 10.11 -2.96
C ILE A 34 -4.56 9.95 -3.96
N ARG A 35 -3.58 9.06 -3.70
CA ARG A 35 -2.52 8.76 -4.69
C ARG A 35 -2.93 7.70 -5.72
N TYR A 36 -3.72 6.70 -5.33
CA TYR A 36 -4.11 5.58 -6.19
C TYR A 36 -5.41 5.84 -7.00
N LEU A 37 -6.29 6.75 -6.55
CA LEU A 37 -7.53 7.11 -7.27
C LEU A 37 -7.30 7.98 -8.54
N ARG A 38 -6.05 8.35 -8.88
CA ARG A 38 -5.75 9.14 -10.09
C ARG A 38 -5.61 8.30 -11.36
N LEU A 39 -6.27 7.13 -11.42
CA LEU A 39 -6.25 6.21 -12.55
C LEU A 39 -7.45 6.32 -13.50
N LEU A 40 -8.34 7.32 -13.34
CA LEU A 40 -9.48 7.52 -14.26
C LEU A 40 -9.71 8.97 -14.69
N ILE A 41 -8.67 9.71 -15.11
CA ILE A 41 -8.87 10.75 -16.13
C ILE A 41 -7.75 10.62 -17.18
N LEU A 42 -8.14 9.98 -18.27
CA LEU A 42 -7.44 9.88 -19.54
C LEU A 42 -7.29 11.29 -20.15
N THR A 43 -6.06 11.76 -20.38
CA THR A 43 -5.78 12.65 -21.50
C THR A 43 -4.62 12.08 -22.31
N THR A 44 -4.97 11.63 -23.51
CA THR A 44 -4.10 11.09 -24.54
C THR A 44 -2.91 12.00 -24.80
N THR A 45 -1.70 11.52 -24.52
CA THR A 45 -0.49 11.91 -25.26
C THR A 45 0.31 10.65 -25.57
N LEU A 46 0.35 10.31 -26.85
CA LEU A 46 1.23 9.29 -27.41
C LEU A 46 2.67 9.81 -27.29
N ALA A 47 3.40 9.33 -26.28
CA ALA A 47 4.85 9.49 -26.21
C ALA A 47 5.49 8.10 -26.37
N ALA A 48 5.84 7.78 -27.62
CA ALA A 48 6.78 6.71 -27.91
C ALA A 48 8.16 7.11 -27.33
N GLY A 49 8.48 6.57 -26.15
CA GLY A 49 9.77 6.75 -25.50
C GLY A 49 10.00 5.58 -24.57
N GLY A 50 10.77 4.59 -25.03
CA GLY A 50 11.06 3.39 -24.25
C GLY A 50 11.56 3.75 -22.87
N ALA A 51 10.86 3.25 -21.84
CA ALA A 51 11.33 3.37 -20.47
C ALA A 51 12.75 2.76 -20.42
N PRO A 52 13.78 3.52 -20.02
CA PRO A 52 15.08 2.93 -19.78
C PRO A 52 14.86 1.84 -18.72
N ARG A 53 15.31 0.61 -19.00
CA ARG A 53 15.33 -0.48 -18.02
C ARG A 53 15.91 0.09 -16.72
N SER A 54 15.04 0.39 -15.76
CA SER A 54 15.37 1.20 -14.60
C SER A 54 16.54 0.51 -13.91
N THR A 55 17.73 1.13 -13.93
CA THR A 55 18.89 0.56 -13.25
C THR A 55 18.50 0.42 -11.80
N CYS A 56 18.31 -0.82 -11.35
CA CYS A 56 17.82 -1.10 -10.01
C CYS A 56 18.87 -0.67 -8.99
N GLN A 57 18.73 0.56 -8.46
CA GLN A 57 19.51 0.99 -7.33
C GLN A 57 18.92 0.33 -6.07
N LEU A 58 19.60 -0.67 -5.54
CA LEU A 58 19.09 -1.44 -4.41
C LEU A 58 18.84 -0.56 -3.18
N LEU A 59 17.69 -0.79 -2.53
CA LEU A 59 17.31 -0.19 -1.26
C LEU A 59 17.36 -1.25 -0.14
N PRO A 60 18.55 -1.58 0.39
CA PRO A 60 18.71 -2.64 1.38
C PRO A 60 17.93 -2.38 2.67
N LYS A 61 17.80 -1.11 3.09
CA LYS A 61 16.99 -0.73 4.26
C LYS A 61 15.51 -1.09 4.10
N ALA A 62 14.95 -0.84 2.92
CA ALA A 62 13.56 -1.17 2.60
C ALA A 62 13.36 -2.69 2.55
N LYS A 63 14.26 -3.41 1.86
CA LYS A 63 14.24 -4.88 1.80
C LYS A 63 14.34 -5.51 3.20
N ALA A 64 15.26 -5.04 4.04
CA ALA A 64 15.46 -5.57 5.39
C ALA A 64 14.23 -5.31 6.29
N TRP A 65 13.61 -4.14 6.18
CA TRP A 65 12.38 -3.85 6.91
C TRP A 65 11.23 -4.75 6.45
N LEU A 66 11.08 -4.96 5.13
CA LEU A 66 10.06 -5.85 4.57
C LEU A 66 10.27 -7.29 5.05
N ALA A 67 11.50 -7.80 4.96
CA ALA A 67 11.86 -9.13 5.45
C ALA A 67 11.56 -9.32 6.95
N LYS A 68 11.72 -8.26 7.77
CA LYS A 68 11.35 -8.30 9.19
C LYS A 68 9.83 -8.37 9.41
N LYS A 69 9.05 -7.77 8.50
CA LYS A 69 7.59 -7.71 8.58
C LYS A 69 6.89 -8.94 8.02
N MET A 70 7.48 -9.57 7.00
CA MET A 70 6.92 -10.75 6.34
C MET A 70 6.46 -11.86 7.31
N PRO A 71 7.23 -12.30 8.34
CA PRO A 71 6.75 -13.34 9.26
C PRO A 71 5.52 -12.93 10.08
N GLN A 72 5.37 -11.63 10.39
CA GLN A 72 4.20 -11.11 11.10
C GLN A 72 2.97 -11.15 10.20
N TRP A 73 3.13 -10.69 8.95
CA TRP A 73 2.06 -10.65 7.96
C TRP A 73 1.68 -12.02 7.44
N ARG A 74 2.65 -12.95 7.33
CA ARG A 74 2.42 -14.33 6.92
C ARG A 74 1.29 -14.99 7.70
N ARG A 75 1.19 -14.73 9.02
CA ARG A 75 0.11 -15.29 9.85
C ARG A 75 -1.29 -14.80 9.44
N ILE A 76 -1.38 -13.61 8.86
CA ILE A 76 -2.62 -13.02 8.35
C ILE A 76 -2.83 -13.49 6.90
N LEU A 77 -1.81 -13.36 6.06
CA LEU A 77 -1.85 -13.61 4.63
C LEU A 77 -1.95 -15.10 4.25
N GLN A 78 -1.50 -16.02 5.10
CA GLN A 78 -1.66 -17.47 4.86
C GLN A 78 -3.12 -17.91 4.81
N GLY A 79 -4.05 -17.14 5.40
CA GLY A 79 -5.48 -17.38 5.28
C GLY A 79 -6.10 -16.85 3.98
N GLU A 80 -5.39 -16.00 3.25
CA GLU A 80 -5.87 -15.39 2.01
C GLU A 80 -5.64 -16.33 0.82
N THR A 81 -6.67 -16.52 0.00
CA THR A 81 -6.56 -17.38 -1.17
C THR A 81 -5.67 -16.72 -2.23
N GLY A 82 -4.71 -17.48 -2.76
CA GLY A 82 -3.77 -16.98 -3.76
C GLY A 82 -2.55 -16.26 -3.19
N TYR A 83 -2.39 -16.21 -1.86
CA TYR A 83 -1.15 -15.74 -1.26
C TYR A 83 -0.01 -16.73 -1.52
N ASN A 84 1.04 -16.24 -2.17
CA ASN A 84 2.29 -16.95 -2.37
C ASN A 84 3.44 -16.05 -1.93
N GLU A 85 4.18 -16.48 -0.91
CA GLU A 85 5.29 -15.68 -0.41
C GLU A 85 6.47 -15.69 -1.41
N PRO A 86 6.94 -14.52 -1.88
CA PRO A 86 8.07 -14.49 -2.79
C PRO A 86 9.38 -14.78 -2.03
N ASP A 87 10.02 -15.91 -2.33
CA ASP A 87 11.31 -16.31 -1.73
C ASP A 87 12.46 -15.37 -2.11
N VAL A 88 12.45 -14.87 -3.35
CA VAL A 88 13.52 -14.01 -3.89
C VAL A 88 12.91 -12.77 -4.53
N PHE A 89 13.24 -11.61 -3.96
CA PHE A 89 12.88 -10.31 -4.52
C PHE A 89 13.94 -9.24 -4.24
N ALA A 90 13.89 -8.17 -5.02
CA ALA A 90 14.70 -6.97 -4.78
C ALA A 90 13.82 -5.74 -4.63
N VAL A 91 14.24 -4.81 -3.79
CA VAL A 91 13.63 -3.48 -3.68
C VAL A 91 14.58 -2.47 -4.31
N CYS A 92 14.10 -1.79 -5.34
CA CYS A 92 14.83 -0.86 -6.17
C CYS A 92 14.33 0.56 -5.94
N ARG A 93 15.25 1.52 -6.00
CA ARG A 93 14.89 2.93 -5.99
C ARG A 93 14.37 3.34 -7.36
N LEU A 94 13.24 4.02 -7.34
CA LEU A 94 12.65 4.66 -8.50
C LEU A 94 13.03 6.14 -8.52
N VAL A 95 13.57 6.60 -9.65
CA VAL A 95 13.97 8.01 -9.83
C VAL A 95 12.77 8.90 -10.11
N SER A 96 11.81 8.42 -10.90
CA SER A 96 10.61 9.18 -11.30
C SER A 96 9.42 8.26 -11.55
N GLY A 97 8.20 8.79 -11.41
CA GLY A 97 6.95 8.05 -11.61
C GLY A 97 6.31 7.54 -10.33
N PHE A 98 5.40 6.59 -10.51
CA PHE A 98 4.69 5.91 -9.44
C PHE A 98 5.41 4.62 -9.05
N PRO A 99 5.40 4.24 -7.76
CA PRO A 99 5.80 2.90 -7.36
C PRO A 99 5.11 1.84 -8.22
N TYR A 100 5.85 0.77 -8.52
CA TYR A 100 5.31 -0.34 -9.29
C TYR A 100 6.07 -1.62 -9.00
N THR A 101 5.43 -2.75 -9.30
CA THR A 101 5.97 -4.09 -9.13
C THR A 101 6.24 -4.75 -10.48
N ASP A 102 7.49 -5.11 -10.71
CA ASP A 102 7.89 -5.99 -11.80
C ASP A 102 7.80 -7.44 -11.35
N ARG A 103 6.72 -8.10 -11.77
CA ARG A 103 6.43 -9.51 -11.44
C ARG A 103 7.34 -10.49 -12.17
N GLN A 104 7.85 -10.12 -13.35
CA GLN A 104 8.75 -10.99 -14.12
C GLN A 104 10.12 -11.09 -13.45
N GLN A 105 10.66 -9.96 -13.00
CA GLN A 105 11.96 -9.92 -12.35
C GLN A 105 11.88 -10.05 -10.82
N LYS A 106 10.68 -10.10 -10.26
CA LYS A 106 10.38 -10.06 -8.82
C LYS A 106 11.04 -8.85 -8.16
N ARG A 107 10.83 -7.66 -8.74
CA ARG A 107 11.41 -6.39 -8.28
C ARG A 107 10.34 -5.38 -7.91
N LEU A 108 10.54 -4.72 -6.80
CA LEU A 108 9.65 -3.71 -6.24
C LEU A 108 10.32 -2.35 -6.43
N PHE A 109 9.65 -1.40 -7.08
CA PHE A 109 10.19 -0.08 -7.31
C PHE A 109 9.47 0.95 -6.43
N ILE A 110 10.23 1.62 -5.57
CA ILE A 110 9.72 2.67 -4.67
C ILE A 110 10.61 3.91 -4.74
N ARG A 111 10.04 5.10 -4.50
CA ARG A 111 10.80 6.36 -4.57
C ARG A 111 11.79 6.50 -3.41
N ASN A 112 11.30 6.36 -2.19
CA ASN A 112 12.03 6.58 -0.94
C ASN A 112 11.50 5.61 0.14
N PHE A 113 12.15 5.59 1.31
CA PHE A 113 11.79 4.71 2.42
C PHE A 113 12.00 5.40 3.78
N PHE A 114 11.41 6.59 3.96
CA PHE A 114 11.61 7.38 5.18
C PHE A 114 10.32 7.60 5.96
N THR A 115 9.19 7.65 5.27
CA THR A 115 7.89 8.00 5.85
C THR A 115 7.00 6.78 6.03
N LEU A 116 5.91 6.93 6.79
CA LEU A 116 4.85 5.92 6.85
C LEU A 116 4.22 5.68 5.46
N GLN A 117 4.05 6.75 4.68
CA GLN A 117 3.54 6.65 3.32
C GLN A 117 4.43 5.77 2.45
N ASP A 118 5.76 5.93 2.53
CA ASP A 118 6.69 5.09 1.76
C ASP A 118 6.60 3.61 2.17
N ARG A 119 6.30 3.32 3.44
CA ARG A 119 6.09 1.95 3.92
C ARG A 119 4.78 1.37 3.39
N LEU A 120 3.73 2.19 3.30
CA LEU A 120 2.46 1.81 2.70
C LEU A 120 2.67 1.52 1.20
N ASP A 121 3.32 2.43 0.46
CA ASP A 121 3.67 2.24 -0.95
C ASP A 121 4.48 0.94 -1.14
N LEU A 122 5.52 0.69 -0.34
CA LEU A 122 6.30 -0.56 -0.43
C LEU A 122 5.47 -1.82 -0.13
N THR A 123 4.56 -1.74 0.84
CA THR A 123 3.72 -2.88 1.23
C THR A 123 2.69 -3.18 0.15
N HIS A 124 2.12 -2.14 -0.46
CA HIS A 124 1.21 -2.23 -1.61
C HIS A 124 1.87 -2.99 -2.76
N GLU A 125 3.07 -2.55 -3.15
CA GLU A 125 3.86 -3.23 -4.19
C GLU A 125 4.18 -4.68 -3.83
N TYR A 126 4.55 -4.93 -2.56
CA TYR A 126 4.81 -6.30 -2.11
C TYR A 126 3.59 -7.20 -2.24
N LEU A 127 2.38 -6.71 -1.94
CA LEU A 127 1.17 -7.51 -2.06
C LEU A 127 0.85 -7.83 -3.52
N HIS A 128 1.08 -6.93 -4.48
CA HIS A 128 0.98 -7.28 -5.90
C HIS A 128 1.92 -8.42 -6.30
N LEU A 129 3.10 -8.48 -5.68
CA LEU A 129 4.05 -9.57 -5.90
C LEU A 129 3.62 -10.86 -5.21
N ALA A 130 3.07 -10.75 -4.00
CA ALA A 130 2.67 -11.89 -3.19
C ALA A 130 1.39 -12.58 -3.68
N PHE A 131 0.51 -11.84 -4.35
CA PHE A 131 -0.66 -12.39 -5.05
C PHE A 131 -0.40 -12.56 -6.55
N ASP A 132 0.87 -12.66 -6.96
CA ASP A 132 1.22 -12.92 -8.35
C ASP A 132 0.68 -14.28 -8.80
N GLY A 133 -0.04 -14.31 -9.91
CA GLY A 133 -0.77 -15.48 -10.38
C GLY A 133 -2.20 -15.62 -9.87
N TYR A 134 -2.72 -14.66 -9.08
CA TYR A 134 -4.11 -14.65 -8.64
C TYR A 134 -4.83 -13.33 -9.02
N PRO A 135 -6.14 -13.35 -9.37
CA PRO A 135 -6.86 -12.14 -9.79
C PRO A 135 -6.89 -11.02 -8.74
N THR A 136 -6.87 -11.34 -7.45
CA THR A 136 -6.85 -10.35 -6.37
C THR A 136 -5.57 -9.52 -6.36
N GLY A 137 -4.46 -10.05 -6.90
CA GLY A 137 -3.23 -9.30 -7.09
C GLY A 137 -3.32 -8.19 -8.14
N LEU A 138 -4.43 -8.09 -8.88
CA LEU A 138 -4.75 -6.99 -9.81
C LEU A 138 -5.85 -6.06 -9.28
N ASP A 139 -6.45 -6.38 -8.13
CA ASP A 139 -7.48 -5.57 -7.50
C ASP A 139 -6.84 -4.54 -6.55
N GLU A 140 -6.64 -3.33 -7.06
CA GLU A 140 -6.06 -2.21 -6.30
C GLU A 140 -6.81 -1.91 -4.99
N ASN A 141 -8.14 -2.09 -4.96
CA ASN A 141 -8.92 -1.80 -3.75
C ASN A 141 -8.64 -2.86 -2.67
N TYR A 142 -8.64 -4.13 -3.06
CA TYR A 142 -8.31 -5.23 -2.15
C TYR A 142 -6.88 -5.06 -1.60
N ILE A 143 -5.92 -4.77 -2.48
CA ILE A 143 -4.52 -4.58 -2.11
C ILE A 143 -4.33 -3.35 -1.19
N GLU A 144 -5.02 -2.23 -1.45
CA GLU A 144 -4.95 -1.04 -0.59
C GLU A 144 -5.53 -1.35 0.81
N THR A 145 -6.69 -2.00 0.88
CA THR A 145 -7.33 -2.36 2.16
C THR A 145 -6.42 -3.27 2.98
N LEU A 146 -5.88 -4.32 2.36
CA LEU A 146 -4.99 -5.26 3.02
C LEU A 146 -3.69 -4.59 3.47
N THR A 147 -3.12 -3.70 2.65
CA THR A 147 -1.94 -2.89 3.02
C THR A 147 -2.16 -2.11 4.31
N ARG A 148 -3.33 -1.46 4.43
CA ARG A 148 -3.68 -0.67 5.63
C ARG A 148 -3.86 -1.55 6.84
N GLN A 149 -4.55 -2.68 6.70
CA GLN A 149 -4.71 -3.65 7.78
C GLN A 149 -3.35 -4.11 8.32
N LEU A 150 -2.42 -4.49 7.44
CA LEU A 150 -1.10 -4.98 7.84
C LEU A 150 -0.18 -3.96 8.55
N LEU A 151 -0.44 -2.66 8.38
CA LEU A 151 0.41 -1.59 8.90
C LEU A 151 -0.24 -0.69 9.95
N MET A 152 -1.56 -0.71 10.06
CA MET A 152 -2.32 0.12 10.99
C MET A 152 -2.95 -0.66 12.15
N ASP A 153 -2.94 -2.01 12.11
CA ASP A 153 -3.27 -2.87 13.26
C ASP A 153 -2.11 -3.04 14.27
#